data_AF-A0A821S6T6-F1
#
_entry.id   AF-A0A821S6T6-F1
#
_cell.length_a   1.000
_cell.length_b   1.000
_cell.length_c   1.000
_cell.angle_alpha   90.00
_cell.angle_beta   90.00
_cell.angle_gamma   90.00
#
_symmetry.space_group_name_H-M   'P 1'
#
loop_
_entity.id
_entity.type
_entity.pdbx_description
1 polymer ?
#
loop_
_entity_poly.entity_id
_entity_poly.type
_entity_poly.pdbx_seq_one_letter_code
_entity_poly.pdbx_strand_id
1 'polypeptide(L)'
;MDQWMRHHFSRTKRAKCLIIIGPTGTGKTSFALSLPGRVNYFKERWNLDHWSDYARYSVYDDIPWDDFSKLNYPNKKGLLTQNGRINATDKYRGTKEINVRQPAIVLLNPEDTGSLLAEPITLQEQQLAEYWKERAFIYIMSDDEYFYKRSTPQHHQPRTTDEQHLSGQSSMDNNEARLGDIDEFDQMIHRYQKKHRSS
;
A
#
# COMPACT_ATOMS: atom_id res chain seq x y z
N MET A 1 6.68 -5.12 -4.91
CA MET A 1 6.94 -4.52 -3.57
C MET A 1 8.43 -4.26 -3.32
N ASP A 2 9.31 -5.25 -3.49
CA ASP A 2 10.77 -5.10 -3.32
C ASP A 2 11.39 -3.95 -4.13
N GLN A 3 10.91 -3.76 -5.36
CA GLN A 3 11.33 -2.65 -6.20
C GLN A 3 11.05 -1.30 -5.52
N TRP A 4 9.86 -1.12 -4.96
CA TRP A 4 9.52 0.12 -4.24
C TRP A 4 10.42 0.31 -3.02
N MET A 5 10.67 -0.76 -2.25
CA MET A 5 11.55 -0.72 -1.09
C MET A 5 12.96 -0.26 -1.45
N ARG A 6 13.53 -0.77 -2.55
CA ARG A 6 14.88 -0.41 -2.99
C ARG A 6 14.97 1.04 -3.50
N HIS A 7 13.95 1.50 -4.22
CA HIS A 7 14.02 2.76 -4.97
C HIS A 7 13.37 3.95 -4.28
N HIS A 8 12.41 3.74 -3.37
CA HIS A 8 11.59 4.82 -2.80
C HIS A 8 11.71 4.93 -1.28
N PHE A 9 11.95 3.83 -0.57
CA PHE A 9 11.99 3.85 0.91
C PHE A 9 13.14 4.69 1.49
N SER A 10 14.23 4.87 0.73
CA SER A 10 15.38 5.70 1.11
C SER A 10 15.37 7.10 0.49
N ARG A 11 14.40 7.41 -0.38
CA ARG A 11 14.38 8.71 -1.08
C ARG A 11 13.93 9.82 -0.16
N THR A 12 14.65 10.93 -0.21
CA THR A 12 14.38 12.12 0.60
C THR A 12 13.45 13.13 -0.08
N LYS A 13 13.13 12.92 -1.37
CA LYS A 13 12.25 13.77 -2.18
C LYS A 13 11.57 12.95 -3.29
N ARG A 14 10.30 13.28 -3.53
CA ARG A 14 9.48 12.78 -4.65
C ARG A 14 9.45 11.24 -4.75
N ALA A 15 9.53 10.55 -3.62
CA ALA A 15 9.21 9.13 -3.55
C ALA A 15 7.76 8.91 -4.00
N LYS A 16 7.51 7.80 -4.72
CA LYS A 16 6.15 7.35 -4.94
C LYS A 16 5.61 6.81 -3.61
N CYS A 17 4.33 7.01 -3.29
CA CYS A 17 3.71 6.26 -2.20
C CYS A 17 3.55 4.79 -2.60
N LEU A 18 3.55 3.89 -1.64
CA LEU A 18 3.14 2.50 -1.82
C LEU A 18 1.66 2.38 -1.43
N ILE A 19 0.83 1.81 -2.28
CA ILE A 19 -0.56 1.48 -1.97
C ILE A 19 -0.69 -0.04 -2.00
N ILE A 20 -1.09 -0.64 -0.89
CA ILE A 20 -1.32 -2.09 -0.76
C ILE A 20 -2.82 -2.31 -0.65
N ILE A 21 -3.38 -3.03 -1.61
CA ILE A 21 -4.80 -3.34 -1.69
C ILE A 21 -4.96 -4.84 -1.45
N GLY A 22 -5.72 -5.22 -0.43
CA GLY A 22 -6.02 -6.61 -0.17
C GLY A 22 -7.00 -6.79 0.97
N PRO A 23 -7.58 -8.00 1.16
CA PRO A 23 -8.60 -8.24 2.18
C PRO A 23 -8.13 -7.93 3.61
N THR A 24 -9.10 -7.78 4.52
CA THR A 24 -8.80 -7.71 5.95
C THR A 24 -8.15 -9.01 6.45
N GLY A 25 -7.31 -8.92 7.48
CA GLY A 25 -6.67 -10.08 8.09
C GLY A 25 -5.55 -10.73 7.26
N THR A 26 -5.09 -10.14 6.15
CA THR A 26 -3.97 -10.66 5.35
C THR A 26 -2.57 -10.25 5.84
N GLY A 27 -2.51 -9.45 6.90
CA GLY A 27 -1.25 -9.03 7.54
C GLY A 27 -0.62 -7.75 6.98
N LYS A 28 -1.36 -6.97 6.18
CA LYS A 28 -0.91 -5.69 5.59
C LYS A 28 -0.29 -4.75 6.65
N THR A 29 -1.02 -4.52 7.74
CA THR A 29 -0.60 -3.66 8.85
C THR A 29 0.68 -4.18 9.50
N SER A 30 0.73 -5.46 9.83
CA SER A 30 1.92 -6.11 10.41
C SER A 30 3.12 -6.00 9.50
N PHE A 31 2.95 -6.19 8.20
CA PHE A 31 4.01 -6.00 7.22
C PHE A 31 4.51 -4.56 7.21
N ALA A 32 3.62 -3.58 7.06
CA ALA A 32 4.01 -2.17 6.97
C ALA A 32 4.72 -1.69 8.26
N LEU A 33 4.29 -2.15 9.42
CA LEU A 33 4.90 -1.83 10.71
C LEU A 33 6.18 -2.65 11.01
N SER A 34 6.43 -3.74 10.27
CA SER A 34 7.67 -4.52 10.42
C SER A 34 8.88 -3.86 9.73
N LEU A 35 8.66 -2.85 8.88
CA LEU A 35 9.73 -2.17 8.16
C LEU A 35 10.67 -1.41 9.10
N PRO A 36 11.98 -1.37 8.81
CA PRO A 36 12.96 -0.80 9.73
C PRO A 36 12.84 0.71 9.82
N GLY A 37 12.68 1.25 11.03
CA GLY A 37 12.73 2.68 11.33
C GLY A 37 11.55 3.18 12.14
N ARG A 38 11.60 4.45 12.56
CA ARG A 38 10.46 5.10 13.22
C ARG A 38 9.34 5.31 12.20
N VAL A 39 8.10 5.11 12.62
CA VAL A 39 6.92 5.24 11.75
C VAL A 39 5.96 6.28 12.29
N ASN A 40 5.40 7.09 11.40
CA ASN A 40 4.17 7.83 11.69
C ASN A 40 3.00 6.93 11.31
N TYR A 41 2.28 6.39 12.29
CA TYR A 41 1.17 5.48 12.05
C TYR A 41 -0.17 6.17 12.33
N PHE A 42 -1.04 6.14 11.32
CA PHE A 42 -2.39 6.68 11.39
C PHE A 42 -3.37 5.59 11.00
N LYS A 43 -4.30 5.29 11.92
CA LYS A 43 -5.41 4.37 11.69
C LYS A 43 -6.71 5.15 11.77
N GLU A 44 -7.56 5.04 10.75
CA GLU A 44 -8.90 5.63 10.61
C GLU A 44 -8.98 7.17 10.62
N ARG A 45 -8.26 7.87 11.50
CA ARG A 45 -8.36 9.32 11.68
C ARG A 45 -7.02 10.00 11.81
N TRP A 46 -6.97 11.24 11.32
CA TRP A 46 -5.82 12.11 11.52
C TRP A 46 -5.71 12.54 12.98
N ASN A 47 -4.50 12.45 13.52
CA ASN A 47 -4.13 13.03 14.80
C ASN A 47 -2.75 13.65 14.67
N LEU A 48 -2.67 14.97 14.78
CA LEU A 48 -1.43 15.70 14.57
C LEU A 48 -0.33 15.35 15.61
N ASP A 49 -0.70 14.86 16.80
CA ASP A 49 0.26 14.46 17.84
C ASP A 49 1.12 13.26 17.44
N HIS A 50 0.61 12.41 16.55
CA HIS A 50 1.34 11.23 16.08
C HIS A 50 2.33 11.59 14.98
N TRP A 51 2.34 12.83 14.50
CA TRP A 51 3.29 13.27 13.49
C TRP A 51 4.67 13.53 14.10
N SER A 52 5.67 12.79 13.61
CA SER A 52 7.09 13.03 13.87
C SER A 52 7.83 13.35 12.57
N ASP A 53 8.53 14.48 12.55
CA ASP A 53 9.46 14.80 11.45
C ASP A 53 10.68 13.85 11.40
N TYR A 54 10.91 13.09 12.48
CA TYR A 54 11.98 12.10 12.57
C TYR A 54 11.54 10.68 12.16
N ALA A 55 10.27 10.50 11.79
CA ALA A 55 9.84 9.23 11.23
C ALA A 55 10.56 8.97 9.90
N ARG A 56 10.82 7.70 9.62
CA ARG A 56 11.40 7.24 8.37
C ARG A 56 10.34 7.08 7.28
N TYR A 57 9.13 6.68 7.65
CA TYR A 57 8.01 6.47 6.75
C TYR A 57 6.69 6.75 7.48
N SER A 58 5.63 6.94 6.72
CA SER A 58 4.27 7.08 7.25
C SER A 58 3.39 5.92 6.77
N VAL A 59 2.51 5.42 7.63
CA VAL A 59 1.53 4.38 7.31
C VAL A 59 0.14 4.95 7.57
N TYR A 60 -0.73 4.78 6.58
CA TYR A 60 -2.12 5.21 6.57
C TYR A 60 -2.99 3.97 6.41
N ASP A 61 -3.66 3.56 7.48
CA ASP A 61 -4.38 2.28 7.59
C ASP A 61 -5.87 2.49 7.84
N ASP A 62 -6.70 1.64 7.24
CA ASP A 62 -8.16 1.70 7.29
C ASP A 62 -8.71 3.12 6.96
N ILE A 63 -8.25 3.71 5.84
CA ILE A 63 -8.74 5.01 5.34
C ILE A 63 -9.27 4.81 3.92
N PRO A 64 -10.58 4.92 3.67
CA PRO A 64 -11.10 4.89 2.32
C PRO A 64 -10.45 5.96 1.45
N TRP A 65 -10.07 5.60 0.22
CA TRP A 65 -9.20 6.42 -0.61
C TRP A 65 -9.72 7.85 -0.82
N ASP A 66 -11.04 8.01 -0.94
CA ASP A 66 -11.70 9.29 -1.18
C ASP A 66 -12.04 10.07 0.09
N ASP A 67 -11.85 9.47 1.27
CA ASP A 67 -12.34 9.99 2.54
C ASP A 67 -11.26 10.68 3.40
N PHE A 68 -10.04 10.85 2.89
CA PHE A 68 -8.96 11.57 3.59
C PHE A 68 -9.45 12.91 4.16
N SER A 69 -10.12 13.75 3.36
CA SER A 69 -10.64 15.04 3.83
C SER A 69 -11.76 14.90 4.86
N LYS A 70 -12.68 13.93 4.67
CA LYS A 70 -13.77 13.64 5.61
C LYS A 70 -13.26 13.18 6.96
N LEU A 71 -12.13 12.46 6.97
CA LEU A 71 -11.45 11.94 8.15
C LEU A 71 -10.40 12.92 8.72
N ASN A 72 -10.49 14.19 8.34
CA ASN A 72 -9.68 15.30 8.82
C ASN A 72 -8.18 15.19 8.49
N TYR A 73 -7.80 14.39 7.49
CA TYR A 73 -6.44 14.39 7.00
C TYR A 73 -6.14 15.68 6.23
N PRO A 74 -4.92 16.22 6.38
CA PRO A 74 -4.40 17.23 5.47
C PRO A 74 -4.47 16.79 4.00
N ASN A 75 -4.22 17.72 3.09
CA ASN A 75 -4.24 17.48 1.65
C ASN A 75 -3.58 16.13 1.27
N LYS A 76 -4.37 15.20 0.70
CA LYS A 76 -3.95 13.83 0.33
C LYS A 76 -2.67 13.81 -0.52
N LYS A 77 -2.57 14.69 -1.53
CA LYS A 77 -1.36 14.81 -2.36
C LYS A 77 -0.15 15.30 -1.54
N GLY A 78 -0.39 16.25 -0.64
CA GLY A 78 0.61 16.78 0.28
C GLY A 78 1.22 15.72 1.18
N LEU A 79 0.38 14.87 1.78
CA LEU A 79 0.79 13.79 2.69
C LEU A 79 1.49 12.63 1.98
N LEU A 80 0.94 12.18 0.85
CA LEU A 80 1.38 10.91 0.26
C LEU A 80 2.60 11.04 -0.64
N THR A 81 2.93 12.25 -1.14
CA THR A 81 3.88 12.39 -2.26
C THR A 81 5.17 13.15 -1.92
N GLN A 82 5.54 13.22 -0.63
CA GLN A 82 6.70 13.95 -0.11
C GLN A 82 6.72 15.42 -0.59
N ASN A 83 5.62 16.13 -0.40
CA ASN A 83 5.46 17.47 -0.97
C ASN A 83 6.16 18.58 -0.14
N GLY A 84 6.95 18.22 0.87
CA GLY A 84 7.63 19.17 1.74
C GLY A 84 6.72 19.73 2.82
N ARG A 85 6.70 21.06 2.98
CA ARG A 85 5.95 21.72 4.04
C ARG A 85 4.47 21.79 3.70
N ILE A 86 3.61 21.35 4.62
CA ILE A 86 2.17 21.51 4.52
C ILE A 86 1.60 22.01 5.84
N ASN A 87 0.50 22.74 5.77
CA ASN A 87 -0.29 23.10 6.93
C ASN A 87 -1.24 21.94 7.28
N ALA A 88 -1.14 21.47 8.52
CA ALA A 88 -2.03 20.46 9.09
C ALA A 88 -2.82 21.07 10.24
N THR A 89 -4.12 20.84 10.24
CA THR A 89 -5.04 21.24 11.32
C THR A 89 -5.54 20.01 12.04
N ASP A 90 -5.95 20.19 13.28
CA ASP A 90 -6.69 19.19 14.04
C ASP A 90 -7.96 19.84 14.61
N LYS A 91 -9.01 19.07 14.85
CA LYS A 91 -10.35 19.56 15.20
C LYS A 91 -10.35 20.50 16.41
N TYR A 92 -9.39 20.36 17.31
CA TYR A 92 -9.27 21.12 18.55
C TYR A 92 -7.99 21.94 18.63
N ARG A 93 -7.27 22.16 17.51
CA ARG A 93 -5.98 22.86 17.52
C ARG A 93 -5.84 23.85 16.38
N GLY A 94 -5.00 24.86 16.64
CA GLY A 94 -4.51 25.75 15.60
C GLY A 94 -3.70 25.00 14.55
N THR A 95 -3.62 25.58 13.36
CA THR A 95 -2.81 25.10 12.25
C THR A 95 -1.34 24.97 12.64
N LYS A 96 -0.72 23.83 12.32
CA LYS A 96 0.72 23.60 12.46
C LYS A 96 1.31 23.30 11.09
N GLU A 97 2.48 23.86 10.80
CA GLU A 97 3.27 23.44 9.66
C GLU A 97 3.98 22.12 9.99
N ILE A 98 3.84 21.11 9.13
CA ILE A 98 4.57 19.84 9.21
C ILE A 98 5.42 19.63 7.96
N ASN A 99 6.51 18.89 8.08
CA ASN A 99 7.44 18.65 6.97
C ASN A 99 7.34 17.21 6.46
N VAL A 100 6.56 17.02 5.39
CA VAL A 100 6.33 15.73 4.75
C VAL A 100 7.50 15.39 3.83
N ARG A 101 8.46 14.65 4.38
CA ARG A 101 9.66 14.15 3.67
C ARG A 101 9.75 12.63 3.66
N GLN A 102 8.83 11.97 4.34
CA GLN A 102 8.79 10.52 4.50
C GLN A 102 8.00 9.89 3.35
N PRO A 103 8.46 8.76 2.77
CA PRO A 103 7.61 7.97 1.88
C PRO A 103 6.39 7.46 2.65
N ALA A 104 5.25 7.39 1.96
CA ALA A 104 3.99 6.94 2.53
C ALA A 104 3.64 5.52 2.06
N ILE A 105 3.03 4.76 2.96
CA ILE A 105 2.38 3.48 2.68
C ILE A 105 0.90 3.64 3.03
N VAL A 106 0.01 3.30 2.08
CA VAL A 106 -1.43 3.31 2.26
C VAL A 106 -1.92 1.88 2.19
N LEU A 107 -2.70 1.46 3.18
CA LEU A 107 -3.28 0.13 3.26
C LEU A 107 -4.79 0.27 2.99
N LEU A 108 -5.28 -0.43 1.98
CA LEU A 108 -6.68 -0.39 1.56
C LEU A 108 -7.27 -1.79 1.53
N ASN A 109 -8.54 -1.89 1.87
CA ASN A 109 -9.36 -3.03 1.47
C ASN A 109 -9.90 -2.80 0.04
N PRO A 110 -10.29 -3.84 -0.70
CA PRO A 110 -10.82 -3.70 -2.06
C PRO A 110 -12.02 -2.75 -2.15
N GLU A 111 -12.93 -2.79 -1.18
CA GLU A 111 -14.10 -1.91 -1.10
C GLU A 111 -13.75 -0.43 -0.91
N ASP A 112 -12.54 -0.13 -0.42
CA ASP A 112 -12.09 1.20 -0.02
C ASP A 112 -11.30 1.93 -1.12
N THR A 113 -11.18 1.33 -2.32
CA THR A 113 -10.34 1.88 -3.40
C THR A 113 -10.94 3.12 -4.07
N GLY A 114 -12.27 3.22 -4.12
CA GLY A 114 -12.97 4.38 -4.69
C GLY A 114 -12.41 4.84 -6.04
N SER A 115 -12.15 6.14 -6.17
CA SER A 115 -11.61 6.78 -7.38
C SER A 115 -10.20 6.31 -7.79
N LEU A 116 -9.48 5.55 -6.95
CA LEU A 116 -8.13 5.07 -7.28
C LEU A 116 -8.11 4.11 -8.46
N LEU A 117 -9.11 3.23 -8.53
CA LEU A 117 -9.22 2.16 -9.53
C LEU A 117 -10.46 2.29 -10.41
N ALA A 118 -11.28 3.31 -10.19
CA ALA A 118 -12.42 3.60 -11.05
C ALA A 118 -11.97 4.20 -12.38
N GLU A 119 -12.69 3.88 -13.47
CA GLU A 119 -12.50 4.59 -14.73
C GLU A 119 -12.84 6.08 -14.53
N PRO A 120 -11.93 7.00 -14.89
CA PRO A 120 -12.23 8.42 -14.83
C PRO A 120 -13.33 8.76 -15.84
N ILE A 121 -14.39 9.43 -15.38
CA ILE A 121 -15.52 9.85 -16.23
C ILE A 121 -15.45 11.33 -16.59
N THR A 122 -14.66 12.11 -15.86
CA THR A 122 -14.39 13.53 -16.11
C THR A 122 -12.91 13.78 -16.42
N LEU A 123 -12.62 14.90 -17.10
CA LEU A 123 -11.24 15.36 -17.33
C LEU A 123 -10.47 15.58 -16.02
N GLN A 124 -11.15 16.03 -14.96
CA GLN A 124 -10.53 16.27 -13.65
C GLN A 124 -10.11 14.95 -12.99
N GLU A 125 -10.96 13.93 -13.07
CA GLU A 125 -10.62 12.58 -12.60
C GLU A 125 -9.51 11.96 -13.46
N GLN A 126 -9.52 12.18 -14.77
CA GLN A 126 -8.45 11.68 -15.65
C GLN A 126 -7.09 12.29 -15.26
N GLN A 127 -7.03 13.60 -15.04
CA GLN A 127 -5.83 14.27 -14.56
C GLN A 127 -5.39 13.76 -13.18
N LEU A 128 -6.35 13.43 -12.30
CA LEU A 128 -6.06 12.88 -10.98
C LEU A 128 -5.53 11.45 -11.08
N ALA A 129 -6.09 10.62 -11.95
CA ALA A 129 -5.64 9.26 -12.22
C ALA A 129 -4.20 9.27 -12.75
N GLU A 130 -3.91 10.07 -13.77
CA GLU A 130 -2.55 10.24 -14.31
C GLU A 130 -1.55 10.70 -13.25
N TYR A 131 -1.96 11.65 -12.39
CA TYR A 131 -1.12 12.05 -11.27
C TYR A 131 -0.78 10.87 -10.34
N TRP A 132 -1.73 9.99 -10.03
CA TRP A 132 -1.47 8.83 -9.18
C TRP A 132 -0.70 7.72 -9.90
N LYS A 133 -0.84 7.54 -11.22
CA LYS A 133 0.05 6.67 -12.01
C LYS A 133 1.52 7.05 -11.85
N GLU A 134 1.79 8.36 -11.89
CA GLU A 134 3.15 8.88 -11.71
C GLU A 134 3.63 8.82 -10.25
N ARG A 135 2.73 8.93 -9.28
CA ARG A 135 3.08 9.18 -7.87
C ARG A 135 2.81 8.03 -6.91
N ALA A 136 2.14 6.97 -7.35
CA ALA A 136 1.89 5.78 -6.57
C ALA A 136 2.55 4.56 -7.20
N PHE A 137 2.93 3.62 -6.36
CA PHE A 137 3.21 2.23 -6.70
C PHE A 137 2.07 1.42 -6.09
N ILE A 138 1.22 0.82 -6.93
CA ILE A 138 0.06 0.05 -6.44
C ILE A 138 0.40 -1.43 -6.45
N TYR A 139 0.11 -2.09 -5.35
CA TYR A 139 0.24 -3.52 -5.17
C TYR A 139 -1.11 -4.10 -4.78
N ILE A 140 -1.72 -4.87 -5.68
CA ILE A 140 -2.96 -5.60 -5.42
C ILE A 140 -2.60 -7.03 -5.07
N MET A 141 -2.97 -7.45 -3.86
CA MET A 141 -2.74 -8.81 -3.38
C MET A 141 -3.59 -9.82 -4.17
N SER A 142 -3.07 -11.02 -4.38
CA SER A 142 -3.92 -12.14 -4.81
C SER A 142 -4.79 -12.65 -3.65
N ASP A 143 -5.86 -13.39 -3.98
CA ASP A 143 -6.83 -13.87 -2.98
C ASP A 143 -6.21 -14.85 -1.95
N ASP A 144 -5.14 -15.53 -2.35
CA ASP A 144 -4.37 -16.49 -1.57
C ASP A 144 -3.10 -15.90 -0.95
N GLU A 145 -2.83 -14.61 -1.14
CA GLU A 145 -1.65 -13.94 -0.61
C GLU A 145 -1.84 -13.51 0.85
N TYR A 146 -0.82 -13.77 1.67
CA TYR A 146 -0.73 -13.33 3.06
C TYR A 146 0.68 -12.86 3.35
N PHE A 147 0.82 -11.80 4.15
CA PHE A 147 2.11 -11.34 4.66
C PHE A 147 2.65 -12.19 5.82
N TYR A 148 1.94 -13.24 6.19
CA TYR A 148 2.39 -14.23 7.17
C TYR A 148 2.19 -15.64 6.63
N LYS A 149 3.04 -16.57 7.05
CA LYS A 149 2.84 -17.99 6.74
C LYS A 149 1.58 -18.47 7.45
N ARG A 150 0.59 -18.94 6.70
CA ARG A 150 -0.49 -19.74 7.30
C ARG A 150 0.13 -21.04 7.80
N SER A 151 -0.10 -21.37 9.07
CA SER A 151 0.12 -22.73 9.54
C SER A 151 -0.79 -23.63 8.73
N THR A 152 -0.23 -24.47 7.87
CA THR A 152 -0.98 -25.55 7.23
C THR A 152 -1.69 -26.33 8.33
N PRO A 153 -3.01 -26.54 8.28
CA PRO A 153 -3.65 -27.47 9.19
C PRO A 153 -2.91 -28.79 9.06
N GLN A 154 -2.28 -29.26 10.14
CA GLN A 154 -1.72 -30.60 10.16
C GLN A 154 -2.89 -31.57 9.99
N HIS A 155 -3.11 -32.03 8.76
CA HIS A 155 -3.87 -33.24 8.53
C HIS A 155 -3.16 -34.30 9.37
N HIS A 156 -3.79 -34.71 10.48
CA HIS A 156 -3.34 -35.86 11.25
C HIS A 156 -3.44 -37.07 10.32
N GLN A 157 -2.37 -37.33 9.57
CA GLN A 157 -2.22 -38.61 8.89
C GLN A 157 -1.88 -39.64 9.99
N PRO A 158 -2.59 -40.79 10.02
CA PRO A 158 -2.20 -41.88 10.89
C PRO A 158 -0.76 -42.30 10.54
N ARG A 159 0.06 -42.50 11.58
CA ARG A 159 1.45 -42.93 11.45
C ARG A 159 1.50 -44.25 10.66
N THR A 160 2.13 -44.21 9.49
CA THR A 160 2.69 -45.40 8.85
C THR A 160 4.19 -45.20 8.72
N THR A 161 4.90 -46.21 9.20
CA THR A 161 6.35 -46.37 9.30
C THR A 161 7.05 -46.29 7.94
N ASP A 162 8.25 -45.69 7.99
CA ASP A 162 9.46 -45.87 7.17
C ASP A 162 9.33 -46.43 5.75
N GLU A 163 9.81 -45.65 4.76
CA GLU A 163 10.86 -46.10 3.83
C GLU A 163 11.43 -44.96 2.97
N GLN A 164 12.70 -45.10 2.63
CA GLN A 164 13.62 -44.16 1.99
C GLN A 164 13.48 -44.17 0.45
N HIS A 165 13.64 -43.01 -0.23
CA HIS A 165 14.61 -42.82 -1.33
C HIS A 165 14.52 -41.48 -2.12
N LEU A 166 15.70 -40.89 -2.34
CA LEU A 166 16.26 -40.22 -3.55
C LEU A 166 15.61 -38.99 -4.24
N SER A 167 16.42 -37.90 -4.20
CA SER A 167 16.83 -36.99 -5.30
C SER A 167 15.79 -36.16 -6.08
N GLY A 168 16.08 -34.86 -6.25
CA GLY A 168 15.59 -34.11 -7.41
C GLY A 168 15.49 -32.60 -7.26
N GLN A 169 16.51 -31.91 -7.78
CA GLN A 169 16.45 -30.64 -8.53
C GLN A 169 16.00 -29.33 -7.85
N SER A 170 16.97 -28.42 -7.79
CA SER A 170 16.83 -26.97 -7.71
C SER A 170 16.35 -26.41 -9.05
N SER A 171 15.26 -25.66 -9.04
CA SER A 171 14.89 -24.71 -10.09
C SER A 171 14.73 -23.32 -9.47
N MET A 172 15.72 -22.46 -9.71
CA MET A 172 15.61 -21.02 -9.53
C MET A 172 14.75 -20.48 -10.67
N ASP A 173 13.47 -20.22 -10.41
CA ASP A 173 12.66 -19.39 -11.30
C ASP A 173 12.96 -17.92 -11.01
N ASN A 174 13.87 -17.37 -11.80
CA ASN A 174 14.07 -15.95 -11.97
C ASN A 174 12.86 -15.36 -12.70
N ASN A 175 11.84 -14.93 -11.95
CA ASN A 175 10.82 -14.06 -12.52
C ASN A 175 11.27 -12.61 -12.31
N GLU A 176 12.05 -12.11 -13.28
CA GLU A 176 12.39 -10.69 -13.40
C GLU A 176 11.10 -9.88 -13.59
N ALA A 177 10.61 -9.28 -12.51
CA ALA A 177 9.59 -8.24 -12.58
C ALA A 177 10.19 -7.04 -13.32
N ARG A 178 9.88 -6.95 -14.62
CA ARG A 178 10.18 -5.82 -15.49
C ARG A 178 9.36 -4.60 -15.07
N LEU A 179 9.87 -3.44 -15.47
CA LEU A 179 9.41 -2.10 -15.11
C LEU A 179 7.88 -1.95 -15.11
N GLY A 180 7.35 -1.40 -14.01
CA GLY A 180 5.98 -0.88 -13.96
C GLY A 180 5.84 0.35 -14.85
N ASP A 181 5.66 0.11 -16.15
CA ASP A 181 5.24 1.07 -17.14
C ASP A 181 3.75 1.43 -16.95
N ILE A 182 3.36 2.60 -17.46
CA ILE A 182 1.99 3.13 -17.45
C ILE A 182 0.97 2.06 -17.90
N ASP A 183 1.36 1.19 -18.83
CA ASP A 183 0.55 0.09 -19.35
C ASP A 183 0.21 -1.00 -18.32
N GLU A 184 1.09 -1.28 -17.35
CA GLU A 184 0.80 -2.28 -16.30
C GLU A 184 -0.28 -1.80 -15.33
N PHE A 185 -0.29 -0.50 -15.03
CA PHE A 185 -1.29 0.11 -14.17
C PHE A 185 -2.67 0.07 -14.82
N ASP A 186 -2.76 0.41 -16.11
CA ASP A 186 -4.02 0.36 -16.85
C ASP A 186 -4.51 -1.08 -17.01
N GLN A 187 -3.61 -2.04 -17.27
CA GLN A 187 -3.95 -3.46 -17.27
C GLN A 187 -4.38 -3.98 -15.89
N MET A 188 -3.80 -3.48 -14.81
CA MET A 188 -4.18 -3.82 -13.43
C MET A 188 -5.58 -3.29 -13.11
N ILE A 189 -5.86 -2.01 -13.41
CA ILE A 189 -7.20 -1.42 -13.27
C ILE A 189 -8.22 -2.22 -14.07
N HIS A 190 -7.93 -2.50 -15.34
CA HIS A 190 -8.83 -3.25 -16.21
C HIS A 190 -9.15 -4.65 -15.65
N ARG A 191 -8.14 -5.38 -15.14
CA ARG A 191 -8.34 -6.69 -14.48
C ARG A 191 -9.19 -6.57 -13.22
N TYR A 192 -8.92 -5.57 -12.38
CA TYR A 192 -9.67 -5.32 -11.15
C TYR A 192 -11.15 -5.06 -11.46
N GLN A 193 -11.43 -4.14 -12.38
CA GLN A 193 -12.79 -3.81 -12.79
C GLN A 193 -13.53 -5.00 -13.41
N LYS A 194 -12.86 -5.80 -14.24
CA LYS A 194 -13.45 -7.02 -14.82
C LYS A 194 -13.85 -8.02 -13.74
N LYS A 195 -13.01 -8.22 -12.72
CA LYS A 195 -13.30 -9.13 -11.59
C LYS A 195 -14.52 -8.68 -10.78
N HIS A 196 -14.68 -7.37 -10.58
CA HIS A 196 -15.72 -6.80 -9.72
C HIS A 196 -16.99 -6.34 -10.44
N ARG A 197 -17.06 -6.41 -11.78
CA ARG A 197 -18.30 -6.20 -12.56
C ARG A 197 -19.19 -7.44 -12.67
N SER A 198 -18.75 -8.60 -12.19
CA SER A 198 -19.47 -9.88 -12.27
C SER A 198 -20.19 -10.28 -10.97
N SER A 199 -20.41 -9.34 -10.05
CA SER A 199 -21.20 -9.51 -8.82
C SER A 199 -22.39 -8.58 -8.78
#